data_AF-A0A6G3PS44-F1
#
_entry.id   AF-A0A6G3PS44-F1
#
_cell.length_a   1.000
_cell.length_b   1.000
_cell.length_c   1.000
_cell.angle_alpha   90.00
_cell.angle_beta   90.00
_cell.angle_gamma   90.00
#
_symmetry.space_group_name_H-M   'P 1'
#
loop_
_entity.id
_entity.type
_entity.pdbx_description
1 polymer ?
#
loop_
_entity_poly.entity_id
_entity_poly.type
_entity_poly.pdbx_seq_one_letter_code
_entity_poly.pdbx_strand_id
1 'polypeptide(L)'
;MLIAGAGIAGPALAHWLGRHGTQATLVERAPALREGGQTVDLRGAGRDVARRMGLERTLQDHATREEGVRFVDAANRTEAAFASGAFGGQGPIAELEILRADLSRILYEATHPHAEYLFGDEITQLSDTGKKVDVSFRYGPDRAFDLVVAADGARSRTRDLIFGGTTDIRAVGLTTAYFTIPRRPSDGTWARWHNATGGRTATLRPDNRGTTRASLSYLSPPRGDERLAPDAQKKLLRGLFTGAGWEIPRILAAMDTADDFFLDAVSQVRMPSWSRGRVAVVGDAAYCASPLSGMGTSLALTGSYVLAGELAHHAHHSDAFTRYERILRPYATRAQKLPPGVPRIASPRTRAGIRTLNTVLRAASRPRVAQALNRFLVPPADTFTLPPYGLQR
;
A
#
# COMPACT_ATOMS: atom_id res chain seq x y z
N MET A 1 -12.07 20.21 8.64
CA MET A 1 -11.63 19.68 7.32
C MET A 1 -12.30 18.35 7.06
N LEU A 2 -12.74 18.06 5.82
CA LEU A 2 -13.23 16.73 5.44
C LEU A 2 -12.11 15.91 4.78
N ILE A 3 -12.01 14.62 5.14
CA ILE A 3 -11.06 13.67 4.55
C ILE A 3 -11.85 12.47 4.03
N ALA A 4 -11.76 12.17 2.74
CA ALA A 4 -12.41 11.01 2.14
C ALA A 4 -11.51 9.78 2.23
N GLY A 5 -11.88 8.80 3.03
CA GLY A 5 -11.21 7.51 3.18
C GLY A 5 -10.57 7.31 4.56
N ALA A 6 -10.91 6.20 5.23
CA ALA A 6 -10.35 5.79 6.52
C ALA A 6 -9.32 4.66 6.36
N GLY A 7 -8.44 4.79 5.35
CA GLY A 7 -7.32 3.86 5.12
C GLY A 7 -6.10 4.18 5.98
N ILE A 8 -4.95 4.36 5.35
CA ILE A 8 -3.71 4.77 6.06
C ILE A 8 -3.55 6.29 6.04
N ALA A 9 -3.63 6.91 4.85
CA ALA A 9 -3.38 8.34 4.69
C ALA A 9 -4.40 9.21 5.42
N GLY A 10 -5.69 8.85 5.41
CA GLY A 10 -6.73 9.65 6.03
C GLY A 10 -6.54 9.80 7.55
N PRO A 11 -6.52 8.70 8.33
CA PRO A 11 -6.23 8.75 9.75
C PRO A 11 -4.86 9.34 10.09
N ALA A 12 -3.81 9.06 9.30
CA ALA A 12 -2.51 9.69 9.50
C ALA A 12 -2.58 11.22 9.34
N LEU A 13 -3.34 11.72 8.37
CA LEU A 13 -3.55 13.15 8.18
C LEU A 13 -4.36 13.74 9.35
N ALA A 14 -5.43 13.07 9.77
CA ALA A 14 -6.24 13.50 10.90
C ALA A 14 -5.43 13.63 12.20
N HIS A 15 -4.51 12.69 12.46
CA HIS A 15 -3.58 12.77 13.58
C HIS A 15 -2.77 14.08 13.58
N TRP A 16 -2.14 14.40 12.45
CA TRP A 16 -1.31 15.60 12.35
C TRP A 16 -2.11 16.89 12.33
N LEU A 17 -3.30 16.89 11.73
CA LEU A 17 -4.22 18.03 11.79
C LEU A 17 -4.66 18.31 13.23
N GLY A 18 -5.02 17.27 13.99
CA GLY A 18 -5.38 17.41 15.42
C GLY A 18 -4.22 17.96 16.25
N ARG A 19 -2.99 17.51 15.99
CA ARG A 19 -1.77 18.05 16.61
C ARG A 19 -1.49 19.52 16.29
N HIS A 20 -2.05 20.04 15.20
CA HIS A 20 -1.98 21.45 14.80
C HIS A 20 -3.31 22.20 15.06
N GLY A 21 -4.18 21.68 15.93
CA GLY A 21 -5.42 22.35 16.35
C GLY A 21 -6.53 22.37 15.28
N THR A 22 -6.41 21.58 14.21
CA THR A 22 -7.42 21.51 13.14
C THR A 22 -8.32 20.29 13.33
N GLN A 23 -9.64 20.52 13.41
CA GLN A 23 -10.63 19.44 13.50
C GLN A 23 -10.80 18.72 12.15
N ALA A 24 -10.76 17.40 12.19
CA ALA A 24 -10.95 16.53 11.04
C ALA A 24 -12.25 15.71 11.16
N THR A 25 -12.97 15.62 10.03
CA THR A 25 -14.05 14.66 9.81
C THR A 25 -13.59 13.72 8.70
N LEU A 26 -13.64 12.42 8.93
CA LEU A 26 -13.33 11.39 7.95
C LEU A 26 -14.63 10.73 7.48
N VAL A 27 -14.76 10.51 6.18
CA VAL A 27 -15.87 9.73 5.59
C VAL A 27 -15.32 8.46 4.96
N GLU A 28 -15.90 7.30 5.28
CA GLU A 28 -15.51 6.00 4.75
C GLU A 28 -16.73 5.23 4.27
N ARG A 29 -16.64 4.75 3.03
CA ARG A 29 -17.71 3.99 2.38
C ARG A 29 -18.01 2.67 3.08
N ALA A 30 -16.99 2.01 3.61
CA ALA A 30 -17.20 0.79 4.38
C ALA A 30 -17.96 1.10 5.68
N PRO A 31 -18.89 0.23 6.11
CA PRO A 31 -19.67 0.44 7.33
C PRO A 31 -18.85 0.33 8.61
N ALA A 32 -17.61 -0.16 8.52
CA ALA A 32 -16.63 -0.25 9.60
C ALA A 32 -15.22 -0.23 9.00
N LEU A 33 -14.20 -0.23 9.86
CA LEU A 33 -12.83 -0.46 9.43
C LEU A 33 -12.72 -1.79 8.66
N ARG A 34 -11.97 -1.77 7.56
CA ARG A 34 -11.78 -2.97 6.74
C ARG A 34 -10.77 -3.88 7.40
N GLU A 35 -11.25 -5.07 7.76
CA GLU A 35 -10.40 -6.18 8.16
C GLU A 35 -9.70 -6.82 6.96
N GLY A 36 -8.61 -7.54 7.22
CA GLY A 36 -7.83 -8.25 6.21
C GLY A 36 -6.82 -7.38 5.43
N GLY A 37 -6.46 -7.86 4.24
CA GLY A 37 -5.41 -7.27 3.43
C GLY A 37 -4.02 -7.84 3.71
N GLN A 38 -3.05 -7.35 2.94
CA GLN A 38 -1.67 -7.85 2.97
C GLN A 38 -0.85 -7.21 4.08
N THR A 39 0.35 -7.74 4.27
CA THR A 39 1.36 -7.07 5.05
C THR A 39 1.83 -5.80 4.33
N VAL A 40 2.23 -4.81 5.12
CA VAL A 40 2.78 -3.55 4.64
C VAL A 40 4.08 -3.25 5.37
N ASP A 41 5.00 -2.65 4.62
CA ASP A 41 6.30 -2.26 5.14
C ASP A 41 6.27 -0.79 5.59
N LEU A 42 6.86 -0.51 6.76
CA LEU A 42 7.21 0.84 7.16
C LEU A 42 8.71 1.06 6.96
N ARG A 43 9.05 1.80 5.90
CA ARG A 43 10.45 2.08 5.49
C ARG A 43 10.77 3.57 5.56
N GLY A 44 12.05 3.87 5.82
CA GLY A 44 12.61 5.22 5.78
C GLY A 44 11.75 6.28 6.48
N ALA A 45 11.43 7.35 5.77
CA ALA A 45 10.62 8.46 6.30
C ALA A 45 9.24 8.03 6.86
N GLY A 46 8.65 6.94 6.38
CA GLY A 46 7.40 6.40 6.94
C GLY A 46 7.56 5.92 8.39
N ARG A 47 8.68 5.24 8.69
CA ARG A 47 9.03 4.81 10.06
C ARG A 47 9.29 6.02 10.96
N ASP A 48 10.01 7.02 10.47
CA ASP A 48 10.29 8.23 11.25
C ASP A 48 9.02 9.02 11.55
N VAL A 49 8.06 9.10 10.61
CA VAL A 49 6.75 9.69 10.88
C VAL A 49 6.02 8.89 11.96
N ALA A 50 5.96 7.56 11.85
CA ALA A 50 5.32 6.73 12.87
C ALA A 50 5.95 6.89 14.27
N ARG A 51 7.29 7.08 14.34
CA ARG A 51 8.00 7.44 15.58
C ARG A 51 7.54 8.80 16.11
N ARG A 52 7.46 9.83 15.25
CA ARG A 52 6.99 11.18 15.65
C ARG A 52 5.52 11.19 16.08
N MET A 53 4.71 10.25 15.60
CA MET A 53 3.33 10.02 16.06
C MET A 53 3.27 9.36 17.45
N GLY A 54 4.39 8.84 17.96
CA GLY A 54 4.44 8.06 19.20
C GLY A 54 3.98 6.61 19.04
N LEU A 55 3.90 6.08 17.82
CA LEU A 55 3.32 4.77 17.52
C LEU A 55 4.36 3.66 17.34
N GLU A 56 5.67 3.96 17.40
CA GLU A 56 6.74 2.99 17.08
C GLU A 56 6.64 1.71 17.90
N ARG A 57 6.45 1.81 19.23
CA ARG A 57 6.33 0.64 20.10
C ARG A 57 5.08 -0.20 19.78
N THR A 58 3.92 0.44 19.67
CA THR A 58 2.66 -0.26 19.35
C THR A 58 2.75 -1.00 18.02
N LEU A 59 3.41 -0.41 17.02
CA LEU A 59 3.64 -1.04 15.73
C LEU A 59 4.60 -2.24 15.82
N GLN A 60 5.67 -2.13 16.62
CA GLN A 60 6.59 -3.24 16.87
C GLN A 60 5.88 -4.42 17.56
N ASP A 61 5.00 -4.14 18.52
CA ASP A 61 4.23 -5.16 19.22
C ASP A 61 3.28 -5.93 18.28
N HIS A 62 2.83 -5.29 17.20
CA HIS A 62 1.96 -5.87 16.18
C HIS A 62 2.69 -6.32 14.90
N ALA A 63 4.02 -6.33 14.89
CA ALA A 63 4.78 -6.76 13.72
C ALA A 63 4.50 -8.24 13.37
N THR A 64 4.59 -8.60 12.09
CA THR A 64 4.38 -9.97 11.59
C THR A 64 5.49 -10.93 12.04
N ARG A 65 6.67 -10.39 12.32
CA ARG A 65 7.89 -11.11 12.72
C ARG A 65 8.33 -12.18 11.71
N GLU A 66 8.06 -11.95 10.42
CA GLU A 66 8.55 -12.80 9.35
C GLU A 66 10.09 -12.77 9.33
N GLU A 67 10.73 -13.94 9.35
CA GLU A 67 12.20 -14.04 9.39
C GLU A 67 12.87 -13.67 8.06
N GLY A 68 12.10 -13.64 6.98
CA GLY A 68 12.55 -13.36 5.62
C GLY A 68 11.75 -14.09 4.56
N VAL A 69 12.25 -14.05 3.32
CA VAL A 69 11.62 -14.73 2.17
C VAL A 69 12.51 -15.84 1.62
N ARG A 70 11.88 -16.97 1.28
CA ARG A 70 12.45 -18.09 0.55
C ARG A 70 11.81 -18.20 -0.82
N PHE A 71 12.65 -18.24 -1.85
CA PHE A 71 12.24 -18.64 -3.19
C PHE A 71 12.27 -20.17 -3.25
N VAL A 72 11.15 -20.78 -3.59
CA VAL A 72 10.98 -22.24 -3.52
C VAL A 72 10.56 -22.85 -4.86
N ASP A 73 11.03 -24.07 -5.09
CA ASP A 73 10.60 -24.87 -6.24
C ASP A 73 9.22 -25.53 -6.01
N ALA A 74 8.75 -26.29 -7.01
CA ALA A 74 7.45 -26.96 -6.95
C ALA A 74 7.34 -28.06 -5.86
N ALA A 75 8.47 -28.52 -5.32
CA ALA A 75 8.56 -29.48 -4.22
C ALA A 75 8.83 -28.79 -2.87
N ASN A 76 8.66 -27.46 -2.81
CA ASN A 76 8.90 -26.63 -1.63
C ASN A 76 10.36 -26.62 -1.14
N ARG A 77 11.34 -26.96 -2.00
CA ARG A 77 12.76 -26.82 -1.66
C ARG A 77 13.22 -25.40 -1.89
N THR A 78 14.01 -24.88 -0.94
CA THR A 78 14.57 -23.53 -1.01
C THR A 78 15.65 -23.45 -2.09
N GLU A 79 15.42 -22.59 -3.07
CA GLU A 79 16.43 -22.20 -4.06
C GLU A 79 17.25 -21.02 -3.54
N ALA A 80 16.62 -19.99 -2.99
CA ALA A 80 17.30 -18.83 -2.41
C ALA A 80 16.57 -18.32 -1.17
N ALA A 81 17.29 -17.70 -0.24
CA ALA A 81 16.73 -17.14 0.99
C ALA A 81 17.32 -15.77 1.30
N PHE A 82 16.47 -14.84 1.73
CA PHE A 82 16.85 -13.50 2.16
C PHE A 82 16.18 -13.20 3.50
N ALA A 83 16.97 -13.09 4.56
CA ALA A 83 16.46 -12.73 5.89
C ALA A 83 15.90 -11.30 5.90
N SER A 84 15.03 -10.96 6.86
CA SER A 84 14.47 -9.61 7.02
C SER A 84 15.54 -8.53 7.24
N GLY A 85 16.64 -8.86 7.91
CA GLY A 85 17.82 -7.99 8.04
C GLY A 85 18.73 -7.95 6.82
N ALA A 86 18.45 -8.71 5.74
CA ALA A 86 19.30 -8.73 4.56
C ALA A 86 19.42 -7.33 3.95
N PHE A 87 20.60 -7.03 3.41
CA PHE A 87 20.92 -5.70 2.88
C PHE A 87 20.66 -4.57 3.89
N GLY A 88 21.03 -4.78 5.16
CA GLY A 88 20.87 -3.76 6.22
C GLY A 88 19.42 -3.37 6.50
N GLY A 89 18.47 -4.30 6.36
CA GLY A 89 17.02 -4.05 6.50
C GLY A 89 16.36 -3.49 5.24
N GLN A 90 17.13 -3.32 4.16
CA GLN A 90 16.65 -2.85 2.85
C GLN A 90 16.30 -3.99 1.89
N GLY A 91 16.33 -5.22 2.39
CA GLY A 91 15.95 -6.40 1.65
C GLY A 91 14.46 -6.46 1.28
N PRO A 92 14.06 -7.59 0.67
CA PRO A 92 12.68 -7.80 0.22
C PRO A 92 11.65 -7.74 1.35
N ILE A 93 12.06 -7.99 2.59
CA ILE A 93 11.22 -7.88 3.79
C ILE A 93 11.76 -6.74 4.65
N ALA A 94 10.89 -5.83 5.08
CA ALA A 94 11.27 -4.74 5.98
C ALA A 94 11.42 -5.23 7.43
N GLU A 95 12.25 -4.55 8.22
CA GLU A 95 12.38 -4.80 9.67
C GLU A 95 11.06 -4.58 10.41
N LEU A 96 10.29 -3.56 10.01
CA LEU A 96 8.95 -3.30 10.53
C LEU A 96 7.91 -3.58 9.45
N GLU A 97 7.42 -4.81 9.46
CA GLU A 97 6.29 -5.25 8.66
C GLU A 97 5.08 -5.54 9.57
N ILE A 98 3.91 -5.03 9.18
CA ILE A 98 2.65 -5.17 9.93
C ILE A 98 1.50 -5.51 8.98
N LEU A 99 0.44 -6.15 9.47
CA LEU A 99 -0.78 -6.31 8.70
C LEU A 99 -1.43 -4.95 8.42
N ARG A 100 -1.90 -4.72 7.19
CA ARG A 100 -2.55 -3.46 6.82
C ARG A 100 -3.76 -3.13 7.71
N ALA A 101 -4.56 -4.15 8.05
CA ALA A 101 -5.69 -3.98 8.97
C ALA A 101 -5.24 -3.50 10.35
N ASP A 102 -4.16 -4.06 10.89
CA ASP A 102 -3.61 -3.65 12.19
C ASP A 102 -3.09 -2.23 12.17
N LEU A 103 -2.36 -1.83 11.12
CA LEU A 103 -1.94 -0.43 10.98
C LEU A 103 -3.13 0.52 10.88
N SER A 104 -4.14 0.17 10.09
CA SER A 104 -5.37 0.96 9.93
C SER A 104 -6.09 1.12 11.28
N ARG A 105 -6.20 0.04 12.04
CA ARG A 105 -6.82 0.03 13.38
C ARG A 105 -6.02 0.88 14.37
N ILE A 106 -4.70 0.73 14.43
CA ILE A 106 -3.83 1.54 15.31
C ILE A 106 -3.99 3.04 15.00
N LEU A 107 -4.01 3.42 13.72
CA LEU A 107 -4.19 4.81 13.32
C LEU A 107 -5.60 5.34 13.65
N TYR A 108 -6.64 4.52 13.48
CA TYR A 108 -7.99 4.85 13.88
C TYR A 108 -8.10 5.02 15.41
N GLU A 109 -7.59 4.07 16.19
CA GLU A 109 -7.57 4.13 17.65
C GLU A 109 -6.85 5.40 18.13
N ALA A 110 -5.75 5.77 17.47
CA ALA A 110 -4.99 6.98 17.75
C ALA A 110 -5.68 8.29 17.36
N THR A 111 -6.82 8.28 16.66
CA THR A 111 -7.47 9.50 16.13
C THR A 111 -8.96 9.63 16.40
N HIS A 112 -9.70 8.52 16.53
CA HIS A 112 -11.14 8.53 16.80
C HIS A 112 -11.58 9.32 18.06
N PRO A 113 -10.75 9.54 19.11
CA PRO A 113 -11.18 10.36 20.24
C PRO A 113 -11.25 11.86 19.93
N HIS A 114 -10.67 12.31 18.82
CA HIS A 114 -10.55 13.74 18.46
C HIS A 114 -10.83 14.04 16.98
N ALA A 115 -11.19 13.03 16.19
CA ALA A 115 -11.65 13.17 14.82
C ALA A 115 -13.00 12.47 14.66
N GLU A 116 -13.91 13.09 13.91
CA GLU A 116 -15.23 12.51 13.60
C GLU A 116 -15.07 11.47 12.49
N TYR A 117 -15.71 10.30 12.62
CA TYR A 117 -15.72 9.25 11.61
C TYR A 117 -17.14 8.95 11.14
N LEU A 118 -17.39 9.13 9.85
CA LEU A 118 -18.65 8.83 9.17
C LEU A 118 -18.47 7.55 8.35
N PHE A 119 -18.72 6.40 8.98
CA PHE A 119 -18.68 5.10 8.30
C PHE A 119 -19.98 4.82 7.54
N GLY A 120 -19.89 4.00 6.50
CA GLY A 120 -21.03 3.59 5.68
C GLY A 120 -21.52 4.66 4.70
N ASP A 121 -20.76 5.74 4.51
CA ASP A 121 -21.15 6.87 3.66
C ASP A 121 -20.05 7.24 2.67
N GLU A 122 -20.40 7.90 1.58
CA GLU A 122 -19.44 8.36 0.59
C GLU A 122 -19.83 9.70 -0.02
N ILE A 123 -18.82 10.46 -0.43
CA ILE A 123 -19.03 11.71 -1.16
C ILE A 123 -19.59 11.39 -2.54
N THR A 124 -20.68 12.06 -2.89
CA THR A 124 -21.32 11.94 -4.21
C THR A 124 -21.09 13.18 -5.06
N GLN A 125 -20.96 14.36 -4.45
CA GLN A 125 -20.71 15.62 -5.14
C GLN A 125 -19.82 16.55 -4.31
N LEU A 126 -19.05 17.40 -5.01
CA LEU A 126 -18.20 18.45 -4.44
C LEU A 126 -18.38 19.74 -5.24
N SER A 127 -18.67 20.84 -4.56
CA SER A 127 -18.74 22.18 -5.15
C SER A 127 -17.86 23.16 -4.38
N ASP A 128 -16.77 23.61 -4.99
CA ASP A 128 -15.89 24.64 -4.41
C ASP A 128 -16.46 26.04 -4.69
N THR A 129 -16.92 26.72 -3.64
CA THR A 129 -17.49 28.07 -3.70
C THR A 129 -16.42 29.18 -3.61
N GLY A 130 -15.15 28.82 -3.49
CA GLY A 130 -14.04 29.73 -3.22
C GLY A 130 -13.90 30.11 -1.74
N LYS A 131 -14.94 29.91 -0.91
CA LYS A 131 -14.91 30.12 0.56
C LYS A 131 -14.93 28.80 1.32
N LYS A 132 -15.79 27.87 0.89
CA LYS A 132 -15.95 26.52 1.42
C LYS A 132 -16.20 25.54 0.27
N VAL A 133 -16.09 24.27 0.56
CA VAL A 133 -16.52 23.18 -0.31
C VAL A 133 -17.85 22.66 0.22
N ASP A 134 -18.90 22.77 -0.57
CA ASP A 134 -20.17 22.12 -0.30
C ASP A 134 -20.06 20.66 -0.75
N VAL A 135 -20.43 19.75 0.16
CA VAL A 135 -20.24 18.31 0.01
C VAL A 135 -21.58 17.61 0.19
N SER A 136 -21.99 16.87 -0.83
CA SER A 136 -23.12 15.95 -0.73
C SER A 136 -22.64 14.55 -0.45
N PHE A 137 -23.33 13.90 0.48
CA PHE A 137 -23.09 12.52 0.85
C PHE A 137 -24.13 11.61 0.20
N ARG A 138 -23.90 10.29 0.23
CA ARG A 138 -24.87 9.34 -0.33
C ARG A 138 -26.07 9.18 0.60
N TYR A 139 -25.82 9.13 1.91
CA TYR A 139 -26.86 8.85 2.90
C TYR A 139 -27.00 9.97 3.93
N GLY A 140 -25.89 10.56 4.35
CA GLY A 140 -25.87 11.68 5.29
C GLY A 140 -26.34 13.00 4.67
N PRO A 141 -26.61 14.01 5.52
CA PRO A 141 -26.98 15.35 5.06
C PRO A 141 -25.78 16.07 4.44
N ASP A 142 -26.06 16.97 3.51
CA ASP A 142 -25.05 17.85 2.93
C ASP A 142 -24.35 18.71 4.00
N ARG A 143 -23.05 18.94 3.83
CA ARG A 143 -22.23 19.75 4.76
C ARG A 143 -21.26 20.65 4.00
N ALA A 144 -20.88 21.75 4.61
CA ALA A 144 -19.84 22.65 4.08
C ALA A 144 -18.56 22.56 4.91
N PHE A 145 -17.41 22.46 4.24
CA PHE A 145 -16.09 22.35 4.87
C PHE A 145 -15.11 23.39 4.30
N ASP A 146 -14.15 23.84 5.09
CA ASP A 146 -13.16 24.82 4.60
C ASP A 146 -12.22 24.24 3.54
N LEU A 147 -11.90 22.94 3.67
CA LEU A 147 -11.05 22.14 2.78
C LEU A 147 -11.54 20.69 2.76
N VAL A 148 -11.31 20.02 1.63
CA VAL A 148 -11.55 18.58 1.43
C VAL A 148 -10.26 17.90 0.98
N VAL A 149 -9.98 16.71 1.50
CA VAL A 149 -8.81 15.91 1.10
C VAL A 149 -9.25 14.53 0.64
N ALA A 150 -8.90 14.15 -0.59
CA ALA A 150 -9.10 12.81 -1.12
C ALA A 150 -7.98 11.87 -0.66
N ALA A 151 -8.33 10.86 0.15
CA ALA A 151 -7.45 9.83 0.70
C ALA A 151 -8.01 8.39 0.49
N ASP A 152 -8.94 8.24 -0.46
CA ASP A 152 -9.78 7.08 -0.75
C ASP A 152 -9.12 6.09 -1.74
N GLY A 153 -7.79 6.10 -1.82
CA GLY A 153 -6.98 5.08 -2.49
C GLY A 153 -6.83 5.25 -4.01
N ALA A 154 -6.15 4.31 -4.67
CA ALA A 154 -5.78 4.43 -6.09
C ALA A 154 -6.99 4.63 -7.04
N ARG A 155 -8.14 4.01 -6.70
CA ARG A 155 -9.44 4.18 -7.39
C ARG A 155 -10.31 5.27 -6.75
N SER A 156 -9.69 6.37 -6.33
CA SER A 156 -10.34 7.49 -5.67
C SER A 156 -11.46 8.09 -6.52
N ARG A 157 -12.70 7.97 -6.03
CA ARG A 157 -13.87 8.64 -6.62
C ARG A 157 -13.82 10.13 -6.32
N THR A 158 -13.36 10.50 -5.13
CA THR A 158 -13.25 11.89 -4.68
C THR A 158 -12.29 12.70 -5.55
N ARG A 159 -11.13 12.10 -5.89
CA ARG A 159 -10.22 12.68 -6.87
C ARG A 159 -10.91 12.84 -8.21
N ASP A 160 -11.62 11.82 -8.70
CA ASP A 160 -12.20 11.85 -10.05
C ASP A 160 -13.33 12.90 -10.17
N LEU A 161 -14.08 13.19 -9.10
CA LEU A 161 -15.06 14.29 -9.05
C LEU A 161 -14.42 15.66 -9.32
N ILE A 162 -13.16 15.85 -8.93
CA ILE A 162 -12.42 17.09 -9.13
C ILE A 162 -11.58 16.97 -10.41
N PHE A 163 -10.64 16.05 -10.44
CA PHE A 163 -9.61 15.92 -11.47
C PHE A 163 -10.01 15.06 -12.67
N GLY A 164 -11.31 14.80 -12.88
CA GLY A 164 -11.83 13.99 -13.97
C GLY A 164 -11.14 14.27 -15.31
N GLY A 165 -10.61 13.21 -15.94
CA GLY A 165 -9.92 13.26 -17.23
C GLY A 165 -8.44 13.69 -17.18
N THR A 166 -7.90 14.14 -16.03
CA THR A 166 -6.50 14.60 -15.92
C THR A 166 -5.57 13.63 -15.20
N THR A 167 -6.12 12.56 -14.61
CA THR A 167 -5.35 11.57 -13.87
C THR A 167 -4.91 10.43 -14.79
N ASP A 168 -3.62 10.11 -14.75
CA ASP A 168 -3.03 9.01 -15.51
C ASP A 168 -2.89 7.77 -14.59
N ILE A 169 -3.77 6.78 -14.79
CA ILE A 169 -3.70 5.48 -14.12
C ILE A 169 -2.95 4.49 -15.02
N ARG A 170 -1.68 4.26 -14.72
CA ARG A 170 -0.81 3.38 -15.52
C ARG A 170 -0.88 1.95 -15.03
N ALA A 171 -1.34 1.05 -15.89
CA ALA A 171 -1.23 -0.38 -15.64
C ALA A 171 0.24 -0.82 -15.66
N VAL A 172 0.66 -1.58 -14.64
CA VAL A 172 2.03 -2.12 -14.53
C VAL A 172 2.19 -3.44 -15.29
N GLY A 173 1.07 -4.08 -15.66
CA GLY A 173 1.07 -5.34 -16.41
C GLY A 173 1.11 -6.59 -15.52
N LEU A 174 0.60 -6.48 -14.29
CA LEU A 174 0.46 -7.55 -13.32
C LEU A 174 -0.92 -7.42 -12.66
N THR A 175 -1.60 -8.54 -12.46
CA THR A 175 -2.80 -8.62 -11.62
C THR A 175 -2.52 -9.56 -10.47
N THR A 176 -2.97 -9.20 -9.26
CA THR A 176 -2.74 -9.98 -8.06
C THR A 176 -4.01 -10.18 -7.27
N ALA A 177 -4.27 -11.42 -6.89
CA ALA A 177 -5.26 -11.80 -5.90
C ALA A 177 -4.61 -11.90 -4.52
N TYR A 178 -5.35 -11.50 -3.50
CA TYR A 178 -4.94 -11.48 -2.11
C TYR A 178 -6.07 -12.07 -1.27
N PHE A 179 -5.73 -12.96 -0.34
CA PHE A 179 -6.69 -13.57 0.58
C PHE A 179 -5.96 -14.27 1.73
N THR A 180 -6.70 -14.59 2.78
CA THR A 180 -6.19 -15.30 3.95
C THR A 180 -6.53 -16.79 3.89
N ILE A 181 -5.58 -17.64 4.29
CA ILE A 181 -5.76 -19.08 4.37
C ILE A 181 -5.41 -19.61 5.78
N PRO A 182 -5.99 -20.73 6.22
CA PRO A 182 -5.64 -21.36 7.50
C PRO A 182 -4.16 -21.75 7.53
N ARG A 183 -3.43 -21.37 8.57
CA ARG A 183 -2.00 -21.70 8.74
C ARG A 183 -1.81 -23.21 8.92
N ARG A 184 -0.73 -23.75 8.35
CA ARG A 184 -0.23 -25.10 8.61
C ARG A 184 1.13 -25.05 9.32
N PRO A 185 1.51 -26.09 10.07
CA PRO A 185 2.86 -26.19 10.62
C PRO A 185 3.97 -26.04 9.56
N SER A 186 3.72 -26.54 8.35
CA SER A 186 4.63 -26.45 7.19
C SER A 186 4.83 -25.02 6.67
N ASP A 187 4.01 -24.05 7.08
CA ASP A 187 4.15 -22.66 6.65
C ASP A 187 5.32 -21.96 7.36
N GLY A 188 5.74 -22.45 8.53
CA GLY A 188 6.91 -21.93 9.25
C GLY A 188 6.79 -20.44 9.60
N THR A 189 7.93 -19.74 9.57
CA THR A 189 8.08 -18.31 9.91
C THR A 189 8.64 -17.46 8.76
N TRP A 190 8.85 -18.07 7.58
CA TRP A 190 9.39 -17.42 6.40
C TRP A 190 8.31 -17.28 5.34
N ALA A 191 8.27 -16.14 4.64
CA ALA A 191 7.56 -16.05 3.37
C ALA A 191 8.11 -17.10 2.40
N ARG A 192 7.22 -17.68 1.61
CA ARG A 192 7.59 -18.56 0.49
C ARG A 192 7.06 -17.96 -0.80
N TRP A 193 7.96 -17.82 -1.76
CA TRP A 193 7.70 -17.30 -3.09
C TRP A 193 7.92 -18.40 -4.12
N HIS A 194 6.88 -18.73 -4.87
CA HIS A 194 6.91 -19.73 -5.92
C HIS A 194 6.61 -19.13 -7.28
N ASN A 195 7.50 -19.35 -8.25
CA ASN A 195 7.27 -18.97 -9.65
C ASN A 195 6.83 -20.19 -10.47
N ALA A 196 5.71 -20.03 -11.18
CA ALA A 196 5.23 -20.96 -12.19
C ALA A 196 5.37 -20.35 -13.60
N THR A 197 5.41 -21.20 -14.63
CA THR A 197 5.49 -20.76 -16.03
C THR A 197 4.29 -19.89 -16.42
N GLY A 198 4.32 -19.21 -17.56
CA GLY A 198 3.23 -18.32 -18.00
C GLY A 198 3.21 -16.97 -17.28
N GLY A 199 4.23 -16.65 -16.48
CA GLY A 199 4.32 -15.41 -15.73
C GLY A 199 3.38 -15.40 -14.53
N ARG A 200 3.29 -16.55 -13.86
CA ARG A 200 2.46 -16.78 -12.68
C ARG A 200 3.37 -16.90 -11.45
N THR A 201 2.90 -16.35 -10.35
CA THR A 201 3.62 -16.35 -9.08
C THR A 201 2.62 -16.56 -7.96
N ALA A 202 3.01 -17.31 -6.94
CA ALA A 202 2.23 -17.48 -5.73
C ALA A 202 3.11 -17.21 -4.51
N THR A 203 2.53 -16.59 -3.49
CA THR A 203 3.22 -16.37 -2.22
C THR A 203 2.39 -16.86 -1.04
N LEU A 204 3.08 -17.36 -0.02
CA LEU A 204 2.51 -17.68 1.29
C LEU A 204 3.33 -16.97 2.36
N ARG A 205 2.66 -16.18 3.20
CA ARG A 205 3.29 -15.34 4.22
C ARG A 205 2.60 -15.59 5.57
N PRO A 206 3.22 -16.36 6.48
CA PRO A 206 2.67 -16.60 7.81
C PRO A 206 2.53 -15.27 8.56
N ASP A 207 1.40 -15.06 9.26
CA ASP A 207 1.20 -13.85 10.05
C ASP A 207 1.19 -14.12 11.57
N ASN A 208 1.09 -13.03 12.33
CA ASN A 208 1.03 -13.03 13.79
C ASN A 208 -0.38 -13.27 14.35
N ARG A 209 -1.36 -13.61 13.50
CA ARG A 209 -2.75 -13.95 13.88
C ARG A 209 -3.03 -15.45 13.87
N GLY A 210 -2.00 -16.27 13.59
CA GLY A 210 -2.17 -17.71 13.42
C GLY A 210 -2.72 -18.10 12.06
N THR A 211 -2.71 -17.19 11.08
CA THR A 211 -3.15 -17.43 9.70
C THR A 211 -1.97 -17.29 8.72
N THR A 212 -2.23 -17.40 7.42
CA THR A 212 -1.24 -17.19 6.36
C THR A 212 -1.86 -16.36 5.25
N ARG A 213 -1.20 -15.28 4.86
CA ARG A 213 -1.59 -14.46 3.72
C ARG A 213 -1.11 -15.13 2.44
N ALA A 214 -2.04 -15.36 1.54
CA ALA A 214 -1.76 -15.92 0.22
C ALA A 214 -1.88 -14.83 -0.84
N SER A 215 -1.04 -14.90 -1.86
CA SER A 215 -1.23 -14.15 -3.09
C SER A 215 -1.06 -15.02 -4.32
N LEU A 216 -1.84 -14.68 -5.36
CA LEU A 216 -1.71 -15.25 -6.70
C LEU A 216 -1.55 -14.11 -7.70
N SER A 217 -0.36 -13.98 -8.28
CA SER A 217 -0.05 -12.93 -9.25
C SER A 217 0.16 -13.51 -10.64
N TYR A 218 -0.33 -12.82 -11.67
CA TYR A 218 -0.10 -13.22 -13.05
C TYR A 218 0.14 -11.99 -13.94
N LEU A 219 1.06 -12.13 -14.89
CA LEU A 219 1.29 -11.09 -15.90
C LEU A 219 0.08 -10.98 -16.82
N SER A 220 -0.59 -9.84 -16.79
CA SER A 220 -1.77 -9.57 -17.60
C SER A 220 -1.70 -8.17 -18.21
N PRO A 221 -2.07 -7.99 -19.49
CA PRO A 221 -2.43 -6.66 -19.96
C PRO A 221 -3.70 -6.18 -19.23
N PRO A 222 -4.01 -4.87 -19.24
CA PRO A 222 -5.22 -4.34 -18.62
C PRO A 222 -6.46 -4.85 -19.37
N ARG A 223 -7.06 -5.94 -18.89
CA ARG A 223 -8.26 -6.57 -19.46
C ARG A 223 -9.55 -6.26 -18.68
N GLY A 224 -9.42 -5.72 -17.48
CA GLY A 224 -10.55 -5.51 -16.58
C GLY A 224 -10.93 -6.75 -15.77
N ASP A 225 -10.00 -7.68 -15.58
CA ASP A 225 -10.22 -8.89 -14.77
C ASP A 225 -10.66 -8.53 -13.34
N GLU A 226 -10.13 -7.43 -12.80
CA GLU A 226 -10.48 -6.88 -11.48
C GLU A 226 -11.92 -6.34 -11.38
N ARG A 227 -12.59 -6.15 -12.53
CA ARG A 227 -13.99 -5.69 -12.61
C ARG A 227 -14.98 -6.84 -12.77
N LEU A 228 -14.50 -8.07 -12.97
CA LEU A 228 -15.36 -9.25 -13.01
C LEU A 228 -16.03 -9.48 -11.65
N ALA A 229 -17.17 -10.16 -11.65
CA ALA A 229 -17.78 -10.63 -10.41
C ALA A 229 -16.84 -11.59 -9.66
N PRO A 230 -16.85 -11.61 -8.31
CA PRO A 230 -15.91 -12.43 -7.51
C PRO A 230 -15.82 -13.90 -7.94
N ASP A 231 -16.94 -14.55 -8.26
CA ASP A 231 -16.92 -15.96 -8.70
C ASP A 231 -16.23 -16.14 -10.06
N ALA A 232 -16.40 -15.19 -10.97
CA ALA A 232 -15.71 -15.19 -12.25
C ALA A 232 -14.19 -14.93 -12.08
N GLN A 233 -13.80 -14.08 -11.12
CA GLN A 233 -12.41 -13.87 -10.73
C GLN A 233 -11.78 -15.16 -10.17
N LYS A 234 -12.47 -15.82 -9.24
CA LYS A 234 -12.03 -17.11 -8.67
C LYS A 234 -11.92 -18.21 -9.74
N LYS A 235 -12.89 -18.30 -10.66
CA LYS A 235 -12.86 -19.23 -11.80
C LYS A 235 -11.68 -18.97 -12.73
N LEU A 236 -11.40 -17.70 -13.04
CA LEU A 236 -10.23 -17.29 -13.84
C LEU A 236 -8.93 -17.74 -13.16
N LEU A 237 -8.75 -17.44 -11.88
CA LEU A 237 -7.56 -17.82 -11.12
C LEU A 237 -7.38 -19.34 -11.07
N ARG A 238 -8.46 -20.11 -10.90
CA ARG A 238 -8.41 -21.58 -10.97
C ARG A 238 -7.89 -22.05 -12.33
N GLY A 239 -8.47 -21.57 -13.42
CA GLY A 239 -8.02 -21.91 -14.77
C GLY A 239 -6.55 -21.53 -15.02
N LEU A 240 -6.11 -20.39 -14.48
CA LEU A 240 -4.73 -19.94 -14.59
C LEU A 240 -3.75 -20.76 -13.76
N PHE A 241 -4.12 -21.25 -12.57
CA PHE A 241 -3.17 -21.83 -11.63
C PHE A 241 -3.27 -23.36 -11.48
N THR A 242 -4.33 -24.01 -11.97
CA THR A 242 -4.40 -25.48 -11.96
C THR A 242 -3.18 -26.10 -12.65
N GLY A 243 -2.57 -27.09 -12.00
CA GLY A 243 -1.37 -27.76 -12.49
C GLY A 243 -0.06 -26.98 -12.32
N ALA A 244 -0.06 -25.86 -11.61
CA ALA A 244 1.15 -25.08 -11.34
C ALA A 244 2.08 -25.69 -10.26
N GLY A 245 1.68 -26.78 -9.59
CA GLY A 245 2.49 -27.47 -8.57
C GLY A 245 2.48 -26.78 -7.20
N TRP A 246 3.42 -27.15 -6.32
CA TRP A 246 3.57 -26.57 -4.98
C TRP A 246 2.26 -26.59 -4.16
N GLU A 247 2.05 -25.58 -3.31
CA GLU A 247 0.87 -25.39 -2.46
C GLU A 247 -0.35 -24.86 -3.23
N ILE A 248 -0.29 -24.75 -4.57
CA ILE A 248 -1.37 -24.17 -5.37
C ILE A 248 -2.73 -24.88 -5.17
N PRO A 249 -2.83 -26.22 -5.09
CA PRO A 249 -4.11 -26.86 -4.79
C PRO A 249 -4.72 -26.42 -3.45
N ARG A 250 -3.88 -26.27 -2.40
CA ARG A 250 -4.30 -25.76 -1.09
C ARG A 250 -4.73 -24.30 -1.17
N ILE A 251 -3.97 -23.47 -1.89
CA ILE A 251 -4.25 -22.04 -2.07
C ILE A 251 -5.59 -21.86 -2.80
N LEU A 252 -5.82 -22.58 -3.90
CA LEU A 252 -7.06 -22.51 -4.67
C LEU A 252 -8.27 -23.04 -3.88
N ALA A 253 -8.12 -24.09 -3.08
CA ALA A 253 -9.20 -24.59 -2.23
C ALA A 253 -9.61 -23.57 -1.16
N ALA A 254 -8.64 -22.91 -0.52
CA ALA A 254 -8.91 -21.90 0.50
C ALA A 254 -9.45 -20.57 -0.08
N MET A 255 -9.12 -20.25 -1.33
CA MET A 255 -9.63 -19.07 -2.03
C MET A 255 -11.16 -19.05 -2.12
N ASP A 256 -11.79 -20.22 -2.25
CA ASP A 256 -13.25 -20.31 -2.40
C ASP A 256 -13.99 -19.80 -1.16
N THR A 257 -13.46 -20.10 0.03
CA THR A 257 -14.05 -19.79 1.34
C THR A 257 -13.43 -18.57 2.01
N ALA A 258 -12.55 -17.82 1.33
CA ALA A 258 -11.92 -16.66 1.91
C ALA A 258 -12.86 -15.45 1.88
N ASP A 259 -13.17 -14.92 3.06
CA ASP A 259 -14.04 -13.75 3.24
C ASP A 259 -13.36 -12.43 2.81
N ASP A 260 -12.02 -12.41 2.80
CA ASP A 260 -11.20 -11.24 2.48
C ASP A 260 -10.60 -11.30 1.05
N PHE A 261 -11.19 -12.09 0.16
CA PHE A 261 -10.71 -12.21 -1.22
C PHE A 261 -10.80 -10.88 -1.97
N PHE A 262 -9.67 -10.50 -2.56
CA PHE A 262 -9.55 -9.27 -3.35
C PHE A 262 -8.63 -9.49 -4.54
N LEU A 263 -9.09 -9.13 -5.75
CA LEU A 263 -8.30 -9.14 -6.99
C LEU A 263 -8.09 -7.72 -7.49
N ASP A 264 -6.86 -7.38 -7.86
CA ASP A 264 -6.57 -6.07 -8.42
C ASP A 264 -5.53 -6.09 -9.53
N ALA A 265 -5.78 -5.27 -10.55
CA ALA A 265 -4.79 -4.88 -11.55
C ALA A 265 -3.82 -3.87 -10.94
N VAL A 266 -2.56 -4.26 -10.87
CA VAL A 266 -1.50 -3.43 -10.30
C VAL A 266 -1.29 -2.20 -11.18
N SER A 267 -1.43 -1.02 -10.57
CA SER A 267 -1.35 0.26 -11.25
C SER A 267 -0.53 1.28 -10.46
N GLN A 268 -0.14 2.35 -11.14
CA GLN A 268 0.38 3.57 -10.55
C GLN A 268 -0.56 4.73 -10.87
N VAL A 269 -0.66 5.68 -9.95
CA VAL A 269 -1.42 6.91 -10.16
C VAL A 269 -0.45 8.06 -10.36
N ARG A 270 -0.60 8.80 -11.47
CA ARG A 270 0.18 10.00 -11.76
C ARG A 270 -0.76 11.15 -12.03
N MET A 271 -0.55 12.24 -11.31
CA MET A 271 -1.32 13.45 -11.46
C MET A 271 -0.41 14.65 -11.79
N PRO A 272 -0.85 15.55 -12.68
CA PRO A 272 -0.10 16.77 -12.99
C PRO A 272 -0.07 17.75 -11.82
N SER A 273 -1.12 17.79 -10.99
CA SER A 273 -1.22 18.55 -9.73
C SER A 273 -1.93 17.69 -8.69
N TRP A 274 -1.62 17.87 -7.40
CA TRP A 274 -2.28 17.19 -6.28
C TRP A 274 -3.30 18.06 -5.55
N SER A 275 -3.62 19.23 -6.09
CA SER A 275 -4.65 20.10 -5.55
C SER A 275 -5.34 20.92 -6.64
N ARG A 276 -6.58 21.33 -6.36
CA ARG A 276 -7.34 22.29 -7.16
C ARG A 276 -8.33 23.01 -6.25
N GLY A 277 -8.22 24.33 -6.20
CA GLY A 277 -9.00 25.15 -5.27
C GLY A 277 -8.80 24.67 -3.83
N ARG A 278 -9.90 24.40 -3.14
CA ARG A 278 -9.94 23.93 -1.74
C ARG A 278 -9.86 22.41 -1.58
N VAL A 279 -9.58 21.67 -2.65
CA VAL A 279 -9.44 20.21 -2.62
C VAL A 279 -8.00 19.78 -2.86
N ALA A 280 -7.47 18.93 -1.99
CA ALA A 280 -6.18 18.27 -2.15
C ALA A 280 -6.31 16.74 -2.20
N VAL A 281 -5.25 16.05 -2.62
CA VAL A 281 -5.20 14.59 -2.76
C VAL A 281 -3.95 14.05 -2.08
N VAL A 282 -4.06 12.94 -1.35
CA VAL A 282 -2.97 12.34 -0.58
C VAL A 282 -2.97 10.81 -0.69
N GLY A 283 -1.81 10.19 -0.49
CA GLY A 283 -1.64 8.74 -0.54
C GLY A 283 -1.83 8.16 -1.94
N ASP A 284 -2.33 6.94 -2.01
CA ASP A 284 -2.51 6.22 -3.28
C ASP A 284 -3.48 6.95 -4.23
N ALA A 285 -4.37 7.80 -3.72
CA ALA A 285 -5.23 8.64 -4.54
C ALA A 285 -4.42 9.61 -5.42
N ALA A 286 -3.28 10.11 -4.94
CA ALA A 286 -2.43 11.08 -5.65
C ALA A 286 -1.24 10.45 -6.38
N TYR A 287 -0.58 9.49 -5.74
CA TYR A 287 0.73 8.99 -6.15
C TYR A 287 0.96 7.51 -5.82
N CYS A 288 -0.06 6.66 -6.02
CA CYS A 288 0.10 5.22 -5.89
C CYS A 288 1.35 4.74 -6.64
N ALA A 289 2.26 4.10 -5.91
CA ALA A 289 3.55 3.63 -6.44
C ALA A 289 3.52 2.18 -6.93
N SER A 290 2.35 1.54 -6.85
CA SER A 290 2.12 0.09 -6.95
C SER A 290 2.67 -0.71 -5.75
N PRO A 291 2.07 -1.87 -5.40
CA PRO A 291 2.58 -2.75 -4.36
C PRO A 291 4.01 -3.24 -4.63
N LEU A 292 4.43 -3.29 -5.90
CA LEU A 292 5.78 -3.71 -6.28
C LEU A 292 6.88 -2.73 -5.83
N SER A 293 6.51 -1.50 -5.47
CA SER A 293 7.46 -0.55 -4.88
C SER A 293 7.70 -0.80 -3.39
N GLY A 294 6.76 -1.43 -2.68
CA GLY A 294 6.76 -1.51 -1.21
C GLY A 294 6.58 -0.18 -0.48
N MET A 295 6.32 0.93 -1.19
CA MET A 295 6.38 2.29 -0.61
C MET A 295 5.03 2.93 -0.29
N GLY A 296 3.90 2.29 -0.59
CA GLY A 296 2.56 2.88 -0.44
C GLY A 296 2.28 3.42 0.96
N THR A 297 2.58 2.63 2.00
CA THR A 297 2.38 3.03 3.40
C THR A 297 3.32 4.16 3.81
N SER A 298 4.61 4.08 3.47
CA SER A 298 5.56 5.17 3.76
C SER A 298 5.15 6.47 3.08
N LEU A 299 4.72 6.42 1.81
CA LEU A 299 4.22 7.60 1.09
C LEU A 299 2.96 8.17 1.73
N ALA A 300 2.03 7.32 2.17
CA ALA A 300 0.82 7.74 2.85
C ALA A 300 1.12 8.48 4.18
N LEU A 301 1.99 7.91 5.02
CA LEU A 301 2.38 8.51 6.31
C LEU A 301 3.14 9.82 6.09
N THR A 302 4.18 9.80 5.25
CA THR A 302 5.00 10.98 4.95
C THR A 302 4.19 12.09 4.27
N GLY A 303 3.35 11.75 3.30
CA GLY A 303 2.52 12.74 2.61
C GLY A 303 1.49 13.39 3.53
N SER A 304 0.91 12.62 4.45
CA SER A 304 -0.03 13.15 5.45
C SER A 304 0.64 14.11 6.43
N TYR A 305 1.85 13.75 6.90
CA TYR A 305 2.67 14.61 7.74
C TYR A 305 3.02 15.94 7.05
N VAL A 306 3.51 15.88 5.81
CA VAL A 306 3.89 17.08 5.06
C VAL A 306 2.68 17.96 4.76
N LEU A 307 1.54 17.37 4.35
CA LEU A 307 0.34 18.14 4.05
C LEU A 307 -0.19 18.88 5.28
N ALA A 308 -0.34 18.20 6.42
CA ALA A 308 -0.77 18.84 7.66
C ALA A 308 0.20 19.92 8.12
N GLY A 309 1.51 19.65 8.04
CA GLY A 309 2.54 20.59 8.44
C GLY A 309 2.56 21.86 7.61
N GLU A 310 2.50 21.75 6.27
CA GLU A 310 2.44 22.91 5.39
C GLU A 310 1.13 23.69 5.58
N LEU A 311 -0.01 23.01 5.81
CA LEU A 311 -1.28 23.67 6.14
C LEU A 311 -1.22 24.46 7.45
N ALA A 312 -0.52 23.96 8.47
CA ALA A 312 -0.38 24.63 9.75
C ALA A 312 0.56 25.85 9.71
N HIS A 313 1.48 25.91 8.74
CA HIS A 313 2.53 26.93 8.67
C HIS A 313 2.32 27.97 7.56
N HIS A 314 1.20 27.92 6.83
CA HIS A 314 0.87 28.90 5.79
C HIS A 314 -0.52 29.48 6.04
N ALA A 315 -0.67 30.80 5.86
CA ALA A 315 -1.96 31.48 5.99
C ALA A 315 -2.96 31.08 4.89
N HIS A 316 -2.45 30.77 3.69
CA HIS A 316 -3.27 30.40 2.53
C HIS A 316 -3.04 28.94 2.15
N HIS A 317 -4.15 28.20 2.01
CA HIS A 317 -4.12 26.78 1.62
C HIS A 317 -3.47 26.55 0.25
N SER A 318 -3.58 27.50 -0.68
CA SER A 318 -2.93 27.44 -1.99
C SER A 318 -1.40 27.34 -1.88
N ASP A 319 -0.81 28.08 -0.95
CA ASP A 319 0.64 28.08 -0.72
C ASP A 319 1.06 26.77 -0.06
N ALA A 320 0.28 26.31 0.94
CA ALA A 320 0.47 25.03 1.60
C ALA A 320 0.42 23.86 0.60
N PHE A 321 -0.56 23.83 -0.30
CA PHE A 321 -0.71 22.77 -1.30
C PHE A 321 0.44 22.78 -2.31
N THR A 322 0.84 23.97 -2.79
CA THR A 322 1.98 24.12 -3.71
C THR A 322 3.27 23.60 -3.07
N ARG A 323 3.50 23.94 -1.80
CA ARG A 323 4.67 23.51 -1.04
C ARG A 323 4.67 22.01 -0.74
N TYR A 324 3.53 21.48 -0.30
CA TYR A 324 3.31 20.05 -0.09
C TYR A 324 3.73 19.24 -1.31
N GLU A 325 3.22 19.66 -2.48
CA GLU A 325 3.53 19.00 -3.73
C GLU A 325 5.01 19.11 -4.09
N ARG A 326 5.59 20.31 -4.00
CA ARG A 326 7.01 20.54 -4.31
C ARG A 326 7.95 19.68 -3.45
N ILE A 327 7.62 19.51 -2.17
CA ILE A 327 8.42 18.71 -1.22
C ILE A 327 8.28 17.22 -1.53
N LEU A 328 7.07 16.73 -1.74
CA LEU A 328 6.81 15.28 -1.78
C LEU A 328 6.92 14.70 -3.21
N ARG A 329 6.73 15.49 -4.27
CA ARG A 329 6.78 15.03 -5.68
C ARG A 329 8.08 14.31 -6.06
N PRO A 330 9.28 14.78 -5.68
CA PRO A 330 10.52 14.04 -5.95
C PRO A 330 10.55 12.67 -5.26
N TYR A 331 10.03 12.57 -4.03
CA TYR A 331 9.99 11.32 -3.27
C TYR A 331 9.01 10.31 -3.88
N ALA A 332 7.78 10.75 -4.14
CA ALA A 332 6.76 9.95 -4.81
C ALA A 332 7.22 9.47 -6.21
N THR A 333 7.85 10.35 -6.99
CA THR A 333 8.35 10.01 -8.33
C THR A 333 9.44 8.95 -8.27
N ARG A 334 10.33 8.99 -7.27
CA ARG A 334 11.34 7.95 -7.08
C ARG A 334 10.72 6.62 -6.67
N ALA A 335 9.75 6.64 -5.74
CA ALA A 335 9.03 5.43 -5.32
C ALA A 335 8.24 4.77 -6.48
N GLN A 336 7.75 5.58 -7.43
CA GLN A 336 7.09 5.11 -8.65
C GLN A 336 8.04 4.52 -9.71
N LYS A 337 9.36 4.67 -9.58
CA LYS A 337 10.31 4.05 -10.51
C LYS A 337 10.57 2.61 -10.10
N LEU A 338 9.92 1.69 -10.81
CA LEU A 338 10.21 0.26 -10.66
C LEU A 338 11.53 -0.10 -11.36
N PRO A 339 12.27 -1.11 -10.87
CA PRO A 339 13.46 -1.61 -11.54
C PRO A 339 13.18 -2.01 -13.00
N PRO A 340 14.12 -1.78 -13.94
CA PRO A 340 13.93 -2.14 -15.34
C PRO A 340 13.49 -3.60 -15.52
N GLY A 341 12.43 -3.83 -16.30
CA GLY A 341 11.92 -5.17 -16.59
C GLY A 341 10.96 -5.75 -15.54
N VAL A 342 10.77 -5.13 -14.38
CA VAL A 342 9.69 -5.48 -13.43
C VAL A 342 8.35 -5.06 -14.05
N PRO A 343 7.30 -5.90 -14.00
CA PRO A 343 7.17 -7.18 -13.27
C PRO A 343 7.67 -8.43 -14.01
N ARG A 344 8.02 -8.33 -15.30
CA ARG A 344 8.31 -9.51 -16.17
C ARG A 344 9.48 -10.35 -15.69
N ILE A 345 10.54 -9.73 -15.18
CA ILE A 345 11.72 -10.46 -14.68
C ILE A 345 11.42 -11.23 -13.38
N ALA A 346 10.51 -10.71 -12.55
CA ALA A 346 10.11 -11.34 -11.29
C ALA A 346 9.02 -12.41 -11.47
N SER A 347 8.37 -12.45 -12.64
CA SER A 347 7.37 -13.46 -13.02
C SER A 347 7.69 -14.03 -14.42
N PRO A 348 8.73 -14.88 -14.56
CA PRO A 348 9.15 -15.37 -15.87
C PRO A 348 8.08 -16.26 -16.54
N ARG A 349 8.00 -16.21 -17.87
CA ARG A 349 7.04 -17.00 -18.64
C ARG A 349 7.48 -18.44 -18.92
N THR A 350 8.79 -18.72 -18.92
CA THR A 350 9.34 -20.00 -19.37
C THR A 350 10.09 -20.71 -18.25
N ARG A 351 10.23 -22.04 -18.36
CA ARG A 351 11.04 -22.84 -17.41
C ARG A 351 12.49 -22.37 -17.38
N ALA A 352 13.06 -22.06 -18.55
CA ALA A 352 14.42 -21.51 -18.65
C ALA A 352 14.53 -20.17 -17.91
N GLY A 353 13.55 -19.27 -18.07
CA GLY A 353 13.52 -17.99 -17.37
C GLY A 353 13.46 -18.15 -15.84
N ILE A 354 12.67 -19.10 -15.34
CA ILE A 354 12.62 -19.42 -13.90
C ILE A 354 13.98 -19.94 -13.41
N ARG A 355 14.63 -20.85 -14.16
CA ARG A 355 15.98 -21.35 -13.81
C ARG A 355 17.02 -20.24 -13.77
N THR A 356 16.97 -19.31 -14.74
CA THR A 356 17.85 -18.14 -14.76
C THR A 356 17.61 -17.26 -13.53
N LEU A 357 16.34 -16.92 -13.24
CA LEU A 357 15.97 -16.13 -12.06
C LEU A 357 16.48 -16.79 -10.77
N ASN A 358 16.18 -18.07 -10.56
CA ASN A 358 16.64 -18.81 -9.37
C ASN A 358 18.16 -18.88 -9.26
N THR A 359 18.88 -18.94 -10.39
CA THR A 359 20.35 -18.92 -10.39
C THR A 359 20.91 -17.55 -9.98
N VAL A 360 20.31 -16.47 -10.47
CA VAL A 360 20.67 -15.10 -10.06
C VAL A 360 20.37 -14.89 -8.58
N LEU A 361 19.18 -15.31 -8.11
CA LEU A 361 18.79 -15.21 -6.70
C LEU A 361 19.72 -16.01 -5.79
N ARG A 362 20.11 -17.23 -6.19
CA ARG A 362 21.11 -18.06 -5.48
C ARG A 362 22.46 -17.40 -5.36
N ALA A 363 22.91 -16.72 -6.41
CA ALA A 363 24.15 -15.98 -6.36
C ALA A 363 24.03 -14.77 -5.41
N ALA A 364 22.92 -14.03 -5.49
CA ALA A 364 22.65 -12.86 -4.67
C ALA A 364 22.47 -13.18 -3.17
N SER A 365 21.95 -14.36 -2.82
CA SER A 365 21.78 -14.78 -1.42
C SER A 365 23.09 -15.20 -0.73
N ARG A 366 24.22 -15.25 -1.46
CA ARG A 366 25.52 -15.58 -0.85
C ARG A 366 26.00 -14.40 0.01
N PRO A 367 26.48 -14.63 1.26
CA PRO A 367 26.80 -13.56 2.20
C PRO A 367 27.74 -12.47 1.64
N ARG A 368 28.79 -12.87 0.91
CA ARG A 368 29.75 -11.92 0.30
C ARG A 368 29.12 -11.06 -0.80
N VAL A 369 28.20 -11.62 -1.58
CA VAL A 369 27.50 -10.89 -2.65
C VAL A 369 26.43 -9.98 -2.04
N ALA A 370 25.66 -10.47 -1.07
CA ALA A 370 24.68 -9.68 -0.34
C ALA A 370 25.33 -8.45 0.34
N GLN A 371 26.51 -8.63 0.96
CA GLN A 371 27.25 -7.54 1.60
C GLN A 371 27.79 -6.52 0.60
N ALA A 372 28.24 -6.96 -0.59
CA ALA A 372 28.69 -6.06 -1.65
C ALA A 372 27.53 -5.26 -2.25
N LEU A 373 26.40 -5.93 -2.52
CA LEU A 373 25.18 -5.30 -3.04
C LEU A 373 24.56 -4.30 -2.04
N ASN A 374 24.71 -4.54 -0.74
CA ASN A 374 24.24 -3.66 0.32
C ASN A 374 24.78 -2.22 0.20
N ARG A 375 26.01 -2.05 -0.30
CA ARG A 375 26.63 -0.72 -0.49
C ARG A 375 26.05 0.07 -1.67
N PHE A 376 25.35 -0.58 -2.58
CA PHE A 376 24.82 0.02 -3.81
C PHE A 376 23.29 0.06 -3.87
N LEU A 377 22.62 -0.70 -3.00
CA LEU A 377 21.16 -0.75 -2.86
C LEU A 377 20.73 0.04 -1.62
N VAL A 378 20.92 1.36 -1.61
CA VAL A 378 20.20 2.24 -0.69
C VAL A 378 18.84 2.52 -1.33
N PRO A 379 17.71 2.07 -0.76
CA PRO A 379 16.42 2.33 -1.38
C PRO A 379 16.11 3.82 -1.36
N PRO A 380 15.28 4.30 -2.31
CA PRO A 380 14.82 5.68 -2.31
C PRO A 380 14.17 6.13 -0.98
N ALA A 381 13.66 5.17 -0.19
CA ALA A 381 12.98 5.36 1.08
C ALA A 381 13.81 6.15 2.12
N ASP A 382 15.12 5.96 2.14
CA ASP A 382 16.02 6.51 3.18
C ASP A 382 16.59 7.90 2.82
N THR A 383 16.17 8.47 1.69
CA THR A 383 16.70 9.75 1.18
C THR A 383 15.77 10.94 1.42
N PHE A 384 14.72 10.78 2.20
CA PHE A 384 13.73 11.84 2.43
C PHE A 384 13.88 12.45 3.82
N THR A 385 14.33 13.70 3.86
CA THR A 385 14.40 14.48 5.10
C THR A 385 13.04 15.08 5.41
N LEU A 386 12.43 14.66 6.52
CA LEU A 386 11.17 15.22 7.00
C LEU A 386 11.36 16.69 7.42
N PRO A 387 10.60 17.64 6.85
CA PRO A 387 10.64 19.02 7.30
C PRO A 387 10.26 19.13 8.79
N PRO A 388 10.89 20.04 9.55
CA PRO A 388 10.52 20.27 10.94
C PRO A 388 9.28 21.17 10.99
N TYR A 389 8.12 20.59 11.29
CA TYR A 389 6.93 21.36 11.63
C TYR A 389 6.86 21.39 13.15
N GLY A 390 7.06 22.57 13.75
CA GLY A 390 6.97 22.72 15.19
C GLY A 390 5.57 22.32 15.66
N LEU A 391 5.48 21.57 16.76
CA LEU A 391 4.21 21.39 17.45
C LEU A 391 3.97 22.65 18.28
N GLN A 392 2.84 23.34 18.04
CA GLN A 392 2.39 24.36 18.99
C GLN A 392 2.13 23.63 20.32
N ARG A 393 2.80 24.07 21.38
CA ARG A 393 2.70 23.48 22.71
C ARG A 393 1.31 23.69 23.30
#